data_AF-A0AA39FZG6-F1
#
_entry.id   AF-A0AA39FZG6-F1
#
_cell.length_a   1.000
_cell.length_b   1.000
_cell.length_c   1.000
_cell.angle_alpha   90.00
_cell.angle_beta   90.00
_cell.angle_gamma   90.00
#
_symmetry.space_group_name_H-M   'P 1'
#
loop_
_entity.id
_entity.type
_entity.pdbx_description
1 polymer ?
#
loop_
_entity_poly.entity_id
_entity_poly.type
_entity_poly.pdbx_seq_one_letter_code
_entity_poly.pdbx_strand_id
1 'polypeptide(L)' 'METFGTRIGRNASSYAEEYDEKRIAHAERSTSEEWKKARVSLRSQKLDKHDAYEVTEMLLYGPGIAD' A
#
# COMPACT_ATOMS: atom_id res chain seq x y z
N MET A 1 -29.76 -9.50 -20.26
CA MET A 1 -30.26 -10.14 -19.03
C MET A 1 -30.86 -9.03 -18.18
N GLU A 2 -32.12 -9.16 -17.79
CA GLU A 2 -32.82 -8.13 -17.01
C GLU A 2 -33.11 -8.72 -15.63
N THR A 3 -32.65 -8.07 -14.56
CA THR A 3 -32.90 -8.49 -13.18
C THR A 3 -33.58 -7.34 -12.46
N PHE A 4 -34.76 -7.60 -11.87
CA PHE A 4 -35.53 -6.61 -11.11
C PHE A 4 -35.74 -5.25 -11.82
N GLY A 5 -36.08 -5.28 -13.12
CA GLY A 5 -36.29 -4.05 -13.92
C GLY A 5 -35.02 -3.27 -14.24
N THR A 6 -33.83 -3.81 -13.91
CA THR A 6 -32.54 -3.21 -14.24
C THR A 6 -31.93 -3.95 -15.43
N ARG A 7 -31.55 -3.18 -16.46
CA ARG A 7 -30.85 -3.73 -17.63
C ARG A 7 -29.38 -3.94 -17.31
N ILE A 8 -28.96 -5.20 -17.25
CA ILE A 8 -27.55 -5.55 -17.17
C ILE A 8 -26.94 -5.37 -18.57
N GLY A 9 -25.92 -4.51 -18.66
CA GLY A 9 -25.18 -4.28 -19.89
C GLY A 9 -24.50 -5.55 -20.41
N ARG A 10 -24.33 -5.65 -21.73
CA ARG A 10 -23.83 -6.87 -22.40
C ARG A 10 -22.47 -7.35 -21.87
N ASN A 11 -21.63 -6.43 -21.40
CA ASN A 11 -20.26 -6.72 -20.92
C ASN A 11 -20.15 -6.81 -19.40
N ALA A 12 -21.26 -6.72 -18.66
CA ALA A 12 -21.21 -6.64 -17.20
C ALA A 12 -20.65 -7.92 -16.57
N SER A 13 -20.95 -9.10 -17.13
CA SER A 13 -20.40 -10.37 -16.66
C SER A 13 -18.89 -10.44 -16.87
N SER A 14 -18.41 -10.11 -18.07
CA SER A 14 -16.97 -10.11 -18.39
C SER A 14 -16.21 -9.12 -17.51
N TYR A 15 -16.78 -7.93 -17.27
CA TYR A 15 -16.17 -6.97 -16.36
C TYR A 15 -16.09 -7.50 -14.92
N ALA A 16 -17.13 -8.17 -14.43
CA ALA A 16 -17.14 -8.75 -13.09
C ALA A 16 -16.08 -9.84 -12.94
N GLU A 17 -15.95 -10.71 -13.95
CA GLU A 17 -14.91 -11.77 -14.00
C GLU A 17 -13.51 -11.16 -14.02
N GLU A 18 -13.23 -10.22 -14.92
CA GLU A 18 -11.92 -9.55 -14.98
C GLU A 18 -11.56 -8.84 -13.68
N TYR A 19 -12.54 -8.20 -13.04
CA TYR A 19 -12.30 -7.51 -11.77
C TYR A 19 -11.97 -8.51 -10.66
N ASP A 20 -12.67 -9.64 -10.61
CA ASP A 20 -12.42 -10.66 -9.60
C ASP A 20 -11.05 -11.33 -9.79
N GLU A 21 -10.67 -11.63 -11.03
CA GLU A 21 -9.33 -12.14 -11.36
C GLU A 21 -8.23 -11.16 -10.92
N LYS A 22 -8.39 -9.86 -11.23
CA LYS A 22 -7.46 -8.81 -10.79
C LYS A 22 -7.38 -8.73 -9.26
N ARG A 23 -8.52 -8.86 -8.58
CA ARG A 23 -8.60 -8.85 -7.11
C ARG A 23 -7.85 -10.04 -6.51
N ILE A 24 -8.05 -11.24 -7.04
CA ILE A 24 -7.37 -12.47 -6.59
C ILE A 24 -5.86 -12.35 -6.83
N ALA A 25 -5.43 -11.97 -8.03
CA ALA A 25 -4.02 -11.80 -8.35
C ALA A 25 -3.34 -10.75 -7.44
N HIS A 26 -4.03 -9.66 -7.13
CA HIS A 26 -3.51 -8.67 -6.18
C HIS A 26 -3.37 -9.25 -4.77
N ALA A 27 -4.37 -10.01 -4.31
CA ALA A 27 -4.36 -10.64 -3.00
C ALA A 27 -3.18 -11.62 -2.88
N GLU A 28 -3.02 -12.54 -3.83
CA GLU A 28 -1.91 -13.50 -3.88
C GLU A 28 -0.54 -12.82 -3.91
N ARG A 29 -0.42 -11.78 -4.74
CA ARG A 29 0.81 -10.98 -4.79
C ARG A 29 1.11 -10.36 -3.42
N SER A 30 0.11 -9.78 -2.76
CA SER A 30 0.29 -9.13 -1.46
C SER A 30 0.58 -10.09 -0.31
N THR A 31 0.13 -11.34 -0.41
CA THR A 31 0.39 -12.39 0.58
C THR A 31 1.71 -13.11 0.35
N SER A 32 2.33 -12.96 -0.83
CA SER A 32 3.67 -13.47 -1.11
C SER A 32 4.68 -12.98 -0.08
N GLU A 33 5.56 -13.90 0.35
CA GLU A 33 6.64 -13.62 1.28
C GLU A 33 7.61 -12.55 0.75
N GLU A 34 7.78 -12.48 -0.58
CA GLU A 34 8.61 -11.46 -1.22
C GLU A 34 8.05 -10.06 -0.98
N TRP A 35 6.72 -9.90 -1.11
CA TRP A 35 6.05 -8.63 -0.87
C TRP A 35 6.05 -8.23 0.61
N LYS A 36 5.93 -9.19 1.51
CA LYS A 36 6.07 -8.94 2.95
C LYS A 36 7.49 -8.47 3.27
N LYS A 37 8.51 -9.15 2.76
CA LYS A 37 9.92 -8.76 2.94
C LYS A 37 10.21 -7.37 2.36
N ALA A 38 9.71 -7.07 1.16
CA ALA A 38 9.85 -5.76 0.55
C ALA A 38 9.21 -4.65 1.40
N ARG A 39 8.01 -4.89 1.95
CA ARG A 39 7.35 -3.94 2.88
C ARG A 39 8.14 -3.71 4.15
N VAL A 40 8.70 -4.78 4.74
CA VAL A 40 9.52 -4.68 5.95
C VAL A 40 10.79 -3.89 5.67
N SER A 41 11.49 -4.19 4.57
CA SER A 41 12.68 -3.44 4.14
C SER A 41 12.37 -1.96 3.88
N LEU A 42 11.25 -1.65 3.23
CA LEU A 42 10.85 -0.26 3.01
C LEU A 42 10.57 0.47 4.34
N ARG A 43 9.97 -0.21 5.32
CA ARG A 43 9.74 0.36 6.65
C ARG A 43 11.04 0.58 7.41
N SER A 44 11.97 -0.37 7.38
CA SER A 44 13.27 -0.20 8.04
C SER A 44 14.03 0.97 7.44
N GLN A 45 14.11 1.08 6.11
CA GLN A 45 14.76 2.22 5.45
C GLN A 45 14.14 3.58 5.81
N LYS A 46 12.84 3.63 6.08
CA LYS A 46 12.17 4.86 6.53
C LYS A 46 12.53 5.18 7.98
N LEU A 47 12.60 4.17 8.84
CA LEU A 47 13.04 4.32 10.23
C LEU A 47 14.48 4.82 10.28
N ASP A 48 15.39 4.18 9.53
CA ASP A 48 16.80 4.58 9.47
C ASP A 48 16.99 6.04 9.04
N LYS A 49 16.15 6.51 8.10
CA LYS A 49 16.14 7.92 7.66
C LYS A 49 15.61 8.86 8.75
N HIS A 50 14.61 8.42 9.50
CA HIS A 50 14.05 9.20 10.60
C HIS A 50 15.05 9.32 11.74
N ASP A 51 15.68 8.22 12.14
CA ASP A 51 16.71 8.20 13.18
C ASP A 51 17.90 9.09 12.78
N ALA A 52 18.34 9.02 11.51
CA ALA A 52 19.38 9.90 11.00
C ALA A 52 18.96 11.38 11.06
N TYR A 53 17.70 11.69 10.73
CA TYR A 53 17.15 13.04 10.81
C TYR A 53 17.11 13.55 12.26
N GLU A 54 16.59 12.76 13.21
CA GLU A 54 16.56 13.10 14.63
C GLU A 54 17.96 13.39 15.18
N VAL A 55 18.95 12.55 14.84
CA VAL A 55 20.35 12.77 15.25
C VAL A 55 20.87 14.09 14.68
N THR A 56 20.57 14.41 13.43
CA THR A 56 20.99 15.69 12.83
C THR A 56 20.26 16.89 13.42
N GLU A 57 18.98 16.77 13.75
CA GLU A 57 18.22 17.85 14.39
C GLU A 57 18.67 18.09 15.82
N MET A 58 18.91 17.04 16.62
CA MET A 58 19.47 17.19 17.97
C MET A 58 20.85 17.83 17.94
N LEU A 59 21.67 17.55 16.91
CA LEU A 59 22.95 18.21 16.73
C LEU A 59 22.79 19.69 16.36
N LEU A 60 21.80 20.02 15.54
CA LEU A 60 21.56 21.39 15.05
C LEU A 60 20.86 22.27 16.10
N TYR A 61 19.94 21.68 16.85
CA TYR A 61 19.17 22.31 17.93
C TYR A 61 19.56 21.66 19.26
N GLY A 62 20.76 21.99 19.75
CA GLY A 62 21.23 21.52 21.07
C GLY A 62 20.27 21.92 22.20
N PRO A 63 20.38 21.29 23.39
CA PRO A 63 19.51 21.60 24.52
C PRO A 63 19.64 23.07 24.91
N GLY A 64 18.64 23.88 24.54
CA GLY A 64 18.59 25.32 24.83
C GLY A 64 18.32 26.26 23.65
N ILE A 65 17.97 25.77 22.45
CA ILE A 65 17.60 26.64 21.30
C ILE A 65 16.11 26.51 20.92
N ALA A 66 15.33 25.70 21.63
CA ALA A 66 13.87 25.76 21.58
C ALA A 66 13.39 26.65 22.74
N ASP A 67 12.69 27.74 22.39
CA ASP A 67 12.06 28.73 23.27
C ASP A 67 11.23 28.11 24.41
#